data_AF-A0A7X8HRM4-F1
#
_entry.id   AF-A0A7X8HRM4-F1
#
_cell.length_a   1.000
_cell.length_b   1.000
_cell.length_c   1.000
_cell.angle_alpha   90.00
_cell.angle_beta   90.00
_cell.angle_gamma   90.00
#
_symmetry.space_group_name_H-M   'P 1'
#
loop_
_entity.id
_entity.type
_entity.pdbx_description
1 polymer ?
#
loop_
_entity_poly.entity_id
_entity_poly.type
_entity_poly.pdbx_seq_one_letter_code
_entity_poly.pdbx_strand_id
1 'polypeptide(L)'
;NLHASLLPQYRGAAPINWAIINGETTTGVSTFFINEKIDEGNLIISKEVPIEEEDNAGSLHDKLLEIGEITVLETLEQIETNTYKETKQAHSDTLKYAPKLFKEDGKINWNQSANQIHNLIRGLSPYPVAYTVFVAKNKRKETMKIYKSQAVVEKHHATVGLVETDNKSYVRIPCSDGYIYVDEIQLVGKKRMPIKDFLLGNKNMHLVQCL
;
A
#
# COMPACT_ATOMS: atom_id res chain seq x y z
N ASN A 1 -14.27 13.09 15.61
CA ASN A 1 -13.66 11.87 15.04
C ASN A 1 -12.25 12.23 14.57
N LEU A 2 -11.31 11.28 14.57
CA LEU A 2 -9.97 11.41 13.98
C LEU A 2 -9.90 10.49 12.75
N HIS A 3 -9.68 11.06 11.57
CA HIS A 3 -9.56 10.33 10.31
C HIS A 3 -8.11 10.32 9.83
N ALA A 4 -7.66 9.19 9.27
CA ALA A 4 -6.27 8.98 8.86
C ALA A 4 -5.99 9.38 7.39
N SER A 5 -6.51 10.55 7.00
CA SER A 5 -6.13 11.24 5.76
C SER A 5 -6.35 12.73 5.90
N LEU A 6 -5.88 13.48 4.90
CA LEU A 6 -6.23 14.89 4.71
C LEU A 6 -7.63 15.00 4.06
N LEU A 7 -8.67 15.02 4.88
CA LEU A 7 -10.04 15.18 4.40
C LEU A 7 -10.18 16.50 3.61
N PRO A 8 -10.94 16.53 2.50
CA PRO A 8 -11.89 15.51 2.03
C PRO A 8 -11.31 14.33 1.24
N GLN A 9 -10.00 14.27 1.05
CA GLN A 9 -9.38 13.17 0.32
C GLN A 9 -9.43 11.88 1.15
N TYR A 10 -9.67 10.74 0.51
CA TYR A 10 -9.66 9.40 1.13
C TYR A 10 -10.70 9.18 2.24
N ARG A 11 -11.92 9.71 2.10
CA ARG A 11 -13.05 9.27 2.92
C ARG A 11 -13.27 7.76 2.80
N GLY A 12 -13.62 7.10 3.90
CA GLY A 12 -13.91 5.67 3.93
C GLY A 12 -12.99 4.84 4.82
N ALA A 13 -12.97 3.54 4.55
CA ALA A 13 -12.51 2.52 5.49
C ALA A 13 -11.00 2.22 5.47
N ALA A 14 -10.26 2.54 4.40
CA ALA A 14 -8.83 2.19 4.29
C ALA A 14 -7.94 3.34 3.77
N PRO A 15 -8.02 4.55 4.37
CA PRO A 15 -7.34 5.75 3.85
C PRO A 15 -5.83 5.61 3.72
N ILE A 16 -5.17 4.99 4.71
CA ILE A 16 -3.72 4.78 4.73
C ILE A 16 -3.28 3.95 3.52
N ASN A 17 -3.95 2.81 3.30
CA ASN A 17 -3.62 1.91 2.20
C ASN A 17 -3.82 2.58 0.85
N TRP A 18 -4.96 3.23 0.63
CA TRP A 18 -5.28 3.84 -0.66
C TRP A 18 -4.41 5.05 -0.99
N ALA A 19 -4.00 5.84 0.01
CA ALA A 19 -3.03 6.92 -0.20
C ALA A 19 -1.71 6.37 -0.76
N ILE A 20 -1.20 5.28 -0.17
CA ILE A 20 0.01 4.62 -0.65
C ILE A 20 -0.19 3.98 -2.04
N ILE A 21 -1.27 3.21 -2.23
CA ILE A 21 -1.58 2.50 -3.49
C ILE A 21 -1.66 3.49 -4.65
N ASN A 22 -2.26 4.66 -4.43
CA ASN A 22 -2.40 5.70 -5.44
C ASN A 22 -1.13 6.55 -5.65
N GLY A 23 -0.05 6.25 -4.93
CA GLY A 23 1.24 6.90 -5.09
C GLY A 23 1.30 8.32 -4.52
N GLU A 24 0.50 8.63 -3.50
CA GLU A 24 0.61 9.91 -2.81
C GLU A 24 1.97 10.03 -2.11
N THR A 25 2.54 11.24 -2.12
CA THR A 25 3.78 11.60 -1.40
C THR A 25 3.48 12.28 -0.06
N THR A 26 2.23 12.57 0.22
CA THR A 26 1.78 13.23 1.45
C THR A 26 0.39 12.72 1.82
N THR A 27 0.17 12.49 3.11
CA THR A 27 -1.14 12.23 3.70
C THR A 27 -1.22 13.02 5.01
N GLY A 28 -2.06 12.60 5.96
CA GLY A 28 -2.13 13.24 7.26
C GLY A 28 -3.26 12.69 8.09
N VAL A 29 -3.60 13.45 9.12
CA VAL A 29 -4.78 13.22 9.95
C VAL A 29 -5.68 14.45 9.94
N SER A 30 -6.99 14.21 10.04
CA SER A 30 -8.00 15.27 10.15
C SER A 30 -8.93 14.97 11.33
N THR A 31 -9.15 15.95 12.20
CA THR A 31 -10.25 15.90 13.17
C THR A 31 -11.45 16.67 12.63
N PHE A 32 -12.62 16.10 12.87
CA PHE A 32 -13.88 16.65 12.35
C PHE A 32 -15.07 16.26 13.24
N PHE A 33 -16.15 17.04 13.18
CA PHE A 33 -17.40 16.69 13.84
C PHE A 33 -18.14 15.61 13.05
N ILE A 34 -18.73 14.63 13.73
CA ILE A 34 -19.51 13.59 13.04
C ILE A 34 -20.85 14.18 12.60
N ASN A 35 -21.31 13.81 11.40
CA ASN A 35 -22.66 14.08 10.94
C ASN A 35 -23.29 12.79 10.38
N GLU A 36 -24.46 12.89 9.75
CA GLU A 36 -25.18 11.73 9.20
C GLU A 36 -24.45 11.05 8.02
N LYS A 37 -23.43 11.70 7.44
CA LYS A 37 -22.67 11.20 6.32
C LYS A 37 -21.31 10.69 6.76
N ILE A 38 -20.77 9.72 6.03
CA ILE A 38 -19.48 9.09 6.34
C ILE A 38 -18.35 10.08 6.01
N ASP A 39 -17.60 10.48 7.04
CA ASP A 39 -16.40 11.32 6.95
C ASP A 39 -16.60 12.69 6.25
N GLU A 40 -17.82 13.23 6.22
CA GLU A 40 -18.13 14.52 5.56
C GLU A 40 -18.41 15.69 6.52
N GLY A 41 -18.27 15.49 7.83
CA GLY A 41 -18.52 16.58 8.77
C GLY A 41 -17.43 17.65 8.73
N ASN A 42 -17.73 18.81 9.33
CA ASN A 42 -16.84 19.96 9.26
C ASN A 42 -15.51 19.66 9.96
N LEU A 43 -14.41 20.05 9.31
CA LEU A 43 -13.06 19.90 9.81
C LEU A 43 -12.79 20.87 10.95
N ILE A 44 -11.97 20.45 11.89
CA ILE A 44 -11.46 21.27 12.99
C ILE A 44 -9.96 21.49 12.78
N ILE A 45 -9.16 20.41 12.81
CA ILE A 45 -7.71 20.45 12.60
C ILE A 45 -7.32 19.44 11.53
N SER A 46 -6.30 19.75 10.74
CA SER A 46 -5.65 18.79 9.85
C SER A 46 -4.13 18.98 9.90
N LYS A 47 -3.39 17.89 9.92
CA LYS A 47 -1.91 17.89 9.94
C LYS A 47 -1.36 16.94 8.91
N GLU A 48 -0.41 17.42 8.13
CA GLU A 48 0.23 16.67 7.05
C GLU A 48 1.36 15.79 7.56
N VAL A 49 1.57 14.66 6.88
CA VAL A 49 2.67 13.72 7.10
C VAL A 49 3.21 13.28 5.72
N PRO A 50 4.53 13.38 5.49
CA PRO A 50 5.13 12.87 4.25
C PRO A 50 5.05 11.35 4.18
N ILE A 51 4.83 10.83 2.97
CA ILE A 51 4.93 9.40 2.64
C ILE A 51 6.27 9.21 1.94
N GLU A 52 7.20 8.54 2.61
CA GLU A 52 8.53 8.26 2.07
C GLU A 52 8.49 7.10 1.06
N GLU A 53 9.50 7.00 0.21
CA GLU A 53 9.58 5.92 -0.80
C GLU A 53 9.59 4.53 -0.17
N GLU A 54 10.25 4.37 0.98
CA GLU A 54 10.33 3.10 1.72
C GLU A 54 9.14 2.85 2.64
N ASP A 55 8.18 3.79 2.76
CA ASP A 55 7.02 3.59 3.61
C ASP A 55 6.09 2.51 3.04
N ASN A 56 5.63 1.66 3.95
CA ASN A 56 4.51 0.76 3.75
C ASN A 56 3.33 1.19 4.65
N ALA A 57 2.18 0.52 4.51
CA ALA A 57 1.00 0.88 5.30
C ALA A 57 1.20 0.74 6.81
N GLY A 58 2.06 -0.20 7.25
CA GLY A 58 2.43 -0.33 8.66
C GLY A 58 3.27 0.83 9.18
N SER A 59 4.36 1.18 8.48
CA SER A 59 5.21 2.30 8.92
C SER A 59 4.46 3.64 8.85
N LEU A 60 3.63 3.85 7.83
CA LEU A 60 2.81 5.05 7.72
C LEU A 60 1.73 5.10 8.81
N HIS A 61 1.13 3.95 9.17
CA HIS A 61 0.22 3.88 10.31
C HIS A 61 0.89 4.37 11.60
N ASP A 62 2.10 3.93 11.88
CA ASP A 62 2.82 4.31 13.09
C ASP A 62 3.12 5.82 13.12
N LYS A 63 3.54 6.40 11.97
CA LYS A 63 3.68 7.87 11.84
C LYS A 63 2.36 8.61 12.09
N LEU A 64 1.26 8.08 11.54
CA LEU A 64 -0.07 8.68 11.70
C LEU A 64 -0.62 8.57 13.11
N LEU A 65 -0.25 7.51 13.85
CA LEU A 65 -0.59 7.32 15.25
C LEU A 65 0.01 8.44 16.11
N GLU A 66 1.30 8.73 15.93
CA GLU A 66 2.01 9.79 16.67
C GLU A 66 1.39 11.17 16.42
N ILE A 67 1.20 11.57 15.15
CA ILE A 67 0.59 12.87 14.85
C ILE A 67 -0.89 12.91 15.24
N GLY A 68 -1.57 11.77 15.20
CA GLY A 68 -2.98 11.61 15.58
C GLY A 68 -3.21 11.92 17.04
N GLU A 69 -2.36 11.40 17.93
CA GLU A 69 -2.40 11.68 19.37
C GLU A 69 -2.32 13.19 19.64
N ILE A 70 -1.30 13.85 19.06
CA ILE A 70 -1.09 15.29 19.21
C ILE A 70 -2.31 16.07 18.68
N THR A 71 -2.83 15.68 17.51
CA THR A 71 -3.96 16.36 16.87
C THR A 71 -5.26 16.23 17.67
N VAL A 72 -5.50 15.06 18.29
CA VAL A 72 -6.66 14.86 19.15
C VAL A 72 -6.58 15.71 20.41
N LEU A 73 -5.44 15.74 21.09
CA LEU A 73 -5.26 16.57 22.29
C LEU A 73 -5.49 18.05 21.98
N GLU A 74 -4.88 18.56 20.91
CA GLU A 74 -5.08 19.94 20.46
C GLU A 74 -6.55 20.23 20.10
N THR A 75 -7.22 19.27 19.46
CA THR A 75 -8.65 19.40 19.14
C THR A 75 -9.51 19.50 20.40
N LEU A 76 -9.24 18.66 21.40
CA LEU A 76 -9.98 18.65 22.66
C LEU A 76 -9.78 19.95 23.44
N GLU A 77 -8.55 20.47 23.48
CA GLU A 77 -8.24 21.76 24.11
C GLU A 77 -9.01 22.91 23.44
N GLN A 78 -9.04 22.96 22.10
CA GLN A 78 -9.80 23.98 21.37
C GLN A 78 -11.31 23.87 21.59
N ILE A 79 -11.83 22.65 21.78
CA ILE A 79 -13.24 22.42 22.10
C ILE A 79 -13.55 22.88 23.53
N GLU A 80 -12.73 22.49 24.51
CA GLU A 80 -12.91 22.85 25.93
C GLU A 80 -12.89 24.37 26.14
N THR A 81 -11.98 25.06 25.46
CA THR A 81 -11.82 26.52 25.52
C THR A 81 -12.73 27.29 24.57
N ASN A 82 -13.53 26.58 23.76
CA ASN A 82 -14.44 27.14 22.76
C ASN A 82 -13.75 28.05 21.72
N THR A 83 -12.50 27.72 21.34
CA THR A 83 -11.69 28.45 20.36
C THR A 83 -11.61 27.77 19.00
N TYR A 84 -12.18 26.57 18.86
CA TYR A 84 -12.16 25.82 17.60
C TYR A 84 -12.84 26.59 16.46
N LYS A 85 -12.40 26.32 15.23
CA LYS A 85 -13.05 26.79 14.00
C LYS A 85 -13.43 25.61 13.13
N GLU A 86 -14.67 25.62 12.67
CA GLU A 86 -15.16 24.63 11.72
C GLU A 86 -14.92 25.09 10.28
N THR A 87 -14.34 24.20 9.47
CA THR A 87 -14.17 24.40 8.04
C THR A 87 -15.00 23.36 7.29
N LYS A 88 -15.93 23.82 6.45
CA LYS A 88 -16.68 22.94 5.56
C LYS A 88 -15.72 22.25 4.59
N GLN A 89 -15.85 20.94 4.46
CA GLN A 89 -15.07 20.19 3.49
C GLN A 89 -15.43 20.61 2.06
N ALA A 90 -14.43 20.72 1.19
CA ALA A 90 -14.64 21.03 -0.22
C ALA A 90 -15.28 19.85 -0.97
N HIS A 91 -16.05 20.17 -2.02
CA HIS A 91 -16.50 19.20 -3.02
C HIS A 91 -15.65 19.36 -4.28
N SER A 92 -15.13 18.25 -4.81
CA SER A 92 -14.38 18.23 -6.06
C SER A 92 -14.53 16.88 -6.73
N ASP A 93 -14.55 16.86 -8.06
CA ASP A 93 -14.55 15.63 -8.87
C ASP A 93 -13.19 14.91 -8.85
N THR A 94 -12.15 15.56 -8.33
CA THR A 94 -10.79 14.99 -8.20
C THR A 94 -10.59 14.21 -6.90
N LEU A 95 -11.60 14.15 -6.02
CA LEU A 95 -11.49 13.45 -4.75
C LEU A 95 -11.43 11.94 -4.95
N LYS A 96 -10.43 11.29 -4.34
CA LYS A 96 -10.35 9.82 -4.32
C LYS A 96 -10.94 9.30 -3.01
N TYR A 97 -11.71 8.23 -3.10
CA TYR A 97 -12.25 7.53 -1.94
C TYR A 97 -11.31 6.41 -1.48
N ALA A 98 -11.50 5.97 -0.25
CA ALA A 98 -10.77 4.88 0.36
C ALA A 98 -11.72 3.73 0.75
N PRO A 99 -12.27 2.97 -0.23
CA PRO A 99 -13.18 1.87 0.08
C PRO A 99 -12.50 0.79 0.93
N LYS A 100 -13.31 -0.05 1.56
CA LYS A 100 -12.81 -1.24 2.25
C LYS A 100 -12.03 -2.12 1.28
N LEU A 101 -10.87 -2.60 1.72
CA LEU A 101 -10.06 -3.56 0.96
C LEU A 101 -10.68 -4.96 0.99
N PHE A 102 -10.75 -5.59 -0.17
CA PHE A 102 -11.11 -6.98 -0.37
C PHE A 102 -9.90 -7.80 -0.83
N LYS A 103 -10.06 -9.12 -0.90
CA LYS A 103 -8.96 -10.00 -1.30
C LYS A 103 -8.52 -9.70 -2.74
N GLU A 104 -9.47 -9.40 -3.60
CA GLU A 104 -9.28 -9.16 -5.02
C GLU A 104 -8.41 -7.92 -5.27
N ASP A 105 -8.51 -6.90 -4.43
CA ASP A 105 -7.66 -5.71 -4.47
C ASP A 105 -6.19 -6.04 -4.24
N GLY A 106 -5.90 -7.13 -3.53
CA GLY A 106 -4.55 -7.60 -3.28
C GLY A 106 -3.91 -8.39 -4.42
N LYS A 107 -4.66 -8.74 -5.48
CA LYS A 107 -4.08 -9.48 -6.61
C LYS A 107 -3.24 -8.53 -7.47
N ILE A 108 -1.95 -8.82 -7.59
CA ILE A 108 -1.04 -8.05 -8.44
C ILE A 108 -1.41 -8.23 -9.92
N ASN A 109 -1.62 -7.11 -10.61
CA ASN A 109 -1.75 -7.07 -12.06
C ASN A 109 -0.40 -6.67 -12.68
N TRP A 110 0.32 -7.65 -13.23
CA TRP A 110 1.64 -7.44 -13.83
C TRP A 110 1.65 -6.57 -15.10
N ASN A 111 0.48 -6.27 -15.68
CA ASN A 111 0.38 -5.34 -16.81
C ASN A 111 0.36 -3.87 -16.38
N GLN A 112 0.44 -3.58 -15.08
CA GLN A 112 0.60 -2.21 -14.56
C GLN A 112 2.07 -1.80 -14.56
N SER A 113 2.32 -0.50 -14.34
CA SER A 113 3.67 0.04 -14.22
C SER A 113 4.39 -0.48 -12.97
N ALA A 114 5.72 -0.46 -13.01
CA ALA A 114 6.56 -0.86 -11.87
C ALA A 114 6.18 -0.08 -10.61
N ASN A 115 5.97 1.24 -10.73
CA ASN A 115 5.58 2.07 -9.59
C ASN A 115 4.18 1.74 -9.05
N GLN A 116 3.20 1.46 -9.92
CA GLN A 116 1.86 1.04 -9.48
C GLN A 116 1.89 -0.29 -8.73
N ILE A 117 2.64 -1.27 -9.24
CA ILE A 117 2.76 -2.58 -8.58
C ILE A 117 3.50 -2.44 -7.24
N HIS A 118 4.58 -1.67 -7.20
CA HIS A 118 5.34 -1.42 -5.98
C HIS A 118 4.50 -0.69 -4.92
N ASN A 119 3.73 0.33 -5.33
CA ASN A 119 2.77 1.03 -4.48
C ASN A 119 1.68 0.10 -3.94
N LEU A 120 1.17 -0.83 -4.77
CA LEU A 120 0.24 -1.85 -4.31
C LEU A 120 0.86 -2.75 -3.24
N ILE A 121 2.09 -3.21 -3.45
CA ILE A 121 2.81 -4.08 -2.51
C ILE A 121 3.00 -3.37 -1.19
N ARG A 122 3.58 -2.16 -1.18
CA ARG A 122 3.84 -1.42 0.06
C ARG A 122 2.55 -0.91 0.72
N GLY A 123 1.53 -0.57 -0.06
CA GLY A 123 0.22 -0.13 0.43
C GLY A 123 -0.62 -1.24 1.06
N LEU A 124 -0.28 -2.51 0.84
CA LEU A 124 -0.93 -3.66 1.47
C LEU A 124 -0.02 -4.37 2.48
N SER A 125 1.20 -3.90 2.70
CA SER A 125 2.14 -4.48 3.66
C SER A 125 2.08 -3.73 4.99
N PRO A 126 2.09 -4.41 6.16
CA PRO A 126 2.25 -5.86 6.35
C PRO A 126 0.95 -6.67 6.29
N TYR A 127 -0.21 -6.02 6.13
CA TYR A 127 -1.53 -6.65 6.03
C TYR A 127 -2.47 -5.79 5.15
N PRO A 128 -3.31 -6.37 4.27
CA PRO A 128 -3.60 -7.80 4.04
C PRO A 128 -2.63 -8.55 3.12
N VAL A 129 -1.65 -7.82 2.58
CA VAL A 129 -0.55 -8.26 1.70
C VAL A 129 -0.97 -8.50 0.25
N ALA A 130 -0.22 -7.90 -0.67
CA ALA A 130 -0.34 -8.17 -2.09
C ALA A 130 0.08 -9.61 -2.40
N TYR A 131 -0.55 -10.22 -3.40
CA TYR A 131 -0.23 -11.58 -3.81
C TYR A 131 -0.29 -11.75 -5.32
N THR A 132 0.38 -12.78 -5.79
CA THR A 132 0.26 -13.25 -7.17
C THR A 132 0.16 -14.77 -7.21
N VAL A 133 -0.30 -15.30 -8.33
CA VAL A 133 -0.44 -16.73 -8.58
C VAL A 133 0.54 -17.12 -9.67
N PHE A 134 1.43 -18.05 -9.39
CA PHE A 134 2.40 -18.55 -10.36
C PHE A 134 1.97 -19.91 -10.91
N VAL A 135 2.38 -20.18 -12.15
CA VAL A 135 2.39 -21.51 -12.74
C VAL A 135 3.78 -22.11 -12.55
N ALA A 136 3.85 -23.21 -11.82
CA ALA A 136 5.05 -24.00 -11.63
C ALA A 136 5.37 -24.86 -12.88
N LYS A 137 6.60 -25.36 -13.00
CA LYS A 137 7.04 -26.26 -14.09
C LYS A 137 6.15 -27.50 -14.25
N ASN A 138 5.58 -27.98 -13.15
CA ASN A 138 4.64 -29.10 -13.13
C ASN A 138 3.18 -28.69 -13.48
N LYS A 139 2.98 -27.46 -13.98
CA LYS A 139 1.70 -26.84 -14.33
C LYS A 139 0.74 -26.59 -13.16
N ARG A 140 1.19 -26.76 -11.91
CA ARG A 140 0.37 -26.40 -10.73
C ARG A 140 0.38 -24.90 -10.50
N LYS A 141 -0.72 -24.39 -9.97
CA LYS A 141 -0.87 -23.00 -9.56
C LYS A 141 -0.51 -22.87 -8.08
N GLU A 142 0.34 -21.91 -7.75
CA GLU A 142 0.75 -21.64 -6.38
C GLU A 142 0.63 -20.14 -6.09
N THR A 143 0.12 -19.81 -4.91
CA THR A 143 -0.02 -18.40 -4.48
C THR A 143 1.19 -17.99 -3.66
N MET A 144 1.72 -16.81 -3.93
CA MET A 144 2.77 -16.17 -3.14
C MET A 144 2.30 -14.79 -2.72
N LYS A 145 2.49 -14.48 -1.45
CA LYS A 145 2.39 -13.12 -0.94
C LYS A 145 3.73 -12.41 -1.09
N ILE A 146 3.70 -11.13 -1.44
CA ILE A 146 4.88 -10.27 -1.56
C ILE A 146 4.72 -9.13 -0.54
N TYR A 147 5.68 -9.02 0.37
CA TYR A 147 5.65 -8.04 1.47
C TYR A 147 6.55 -6.83 1.22
N LYS A 148 7.66 -7.03 0.49
CA LYS A 148 8.61 -5.98 0.13
C LYS A 148 9.12 -6.20 -1.28
N SER A 149 9.31 -5.10 -2.00
CA SER A 149 9.80 -5.09 -3.37
C SER A 149 10.55 -3.79 -3.68
N GLN A 150 11.24 -3.76 -4.82
CA GLN A 150 11.78 -2.56 -5.44
C GLN A 150 11.29 -2.44 -6.89
N ALA A 151 10.92 -1.23 -7.31
CA ALA A 151 10.59 -0.93 -8.70
C ALA A 151 11.81 -0.43 -9.45
N VAL A 152 12.02 -0.92 -10.67
CA VAL A 152 13.02 -0.41 -11.60
C VAL A 152 12.35 -0.12 -12.93
N VAL A 153 12.25 1.16 -13.29
CA VAL A 153 11.69 1.60 -14.58
C VAL A 153 12.76 1.44 -15.65
N GLU A 154 12.52 0.55 -16.61
CA GLU A 154 13.46 0.21 -17.67
C GLU A 154 12.71 -0.34 -18.88
N LYS A 155 13.05 0.13 -20.09
CA LYS A 155 12.48 -0.43 -21.31
C LYS A 155 13.00 -1.85 -21.53
N HIS A 156 12.09 -2.79 -21.77
CA HIS A 156 12.45 -4.17 -22.08
C HIS A 156 11.52 -4.79 -23.13
N HIS A 157 11.97 -5.93 -23.67
CA HIS A 157 11.16 -6.81 -24.52
C HIS A 157 10.82 -8.14 -23.83
N ALA A 158 11.11 -8.24 -22.53
CA ALA A 158 10.77 -9.41 -21.72
C ALA A 158 9.25 -9.62 -21.63
N THR A 159 8.85 -10.88 -21.51
CA THR A 159 7.44 -11.25 -21.35
C THR A 159 6.95 -10.85 -19.95
N VAL A 160 5.93 -9.98 -19.89
CA VAL A 160 5.29 -9.56 -18.64
C VAL A 160 4.88 -10.77 -17.80
N GLY A 161 5.19 -10.71 -16.50
CA GLY A 161 4.86 -11.77 -15.55
C GLY A 161 5.78 -13.00 -15.59
N LEU A 162 6.76 -13.08 -16.50
CA LEU A 162 7.74 -14.16 -16.51
C LEU A 162 8.71 -14.02 -15.33
N VAL A 163 8.97 -15.11 -14.59
CA VAL A 163 9.90 -15.08 -13.46
C VAL A 163 11.33 -15.11 -13.97
N GLU A 164 12.10 -14.06 -13.66
CA GLU A 164 13.54 -13.98 -13.95
C GLU A 164 14.35 -14.02 -12.65
N THR A 165 15.39 -14.85 -12.62
CA THR A 165 16.22 -15.04 -11.42
C THR A 165 17.61 -15.54 -11.80
N ASP A 166 18.62 -15.15 -11.03
CA ASP A 166 19.96 -15.74 -11.07
C ASP A 166 20.06 -17.03 -10.24
N ASN A 167 18.96 -17.47 -9.62
CA ASN A 167 18.85 -18.58 -8.67
C ASN A 167 19.76 -18.45 -7.43
N LYS A 168 20.20 -17.23 -7.10
CA LYS A 168 21.11 -16.98 -5.96
C LYS A 168 20.71 -15.76 -5.15
N SER A 169 20.53 -14.62 -5.81
CA SER A 169 20.44 -13.32 -5.16
C SER A 169 19.13 -12.59 -5.40
N TYR A 170 18.49 -12.76 -6.57
CA TYR A 170 17.29 -11.99 -6.90
C TYR A 170 16.22 -12.83 -7.58
N VAL A 171 14.97 -12.40 -7.40
CA VAL A 171 13.85 -12.69 -8.30
C VAL A 171 13.29 -11.36 -8.77
N ARG A 172 13.13 -11.20 -10.08
CA ARG A 172 12.46 -10.06 -10.67
C ARG A 172 11.39 -10.49 -11.65
N ILE A 173 10.37 -9.65 -11.81
CA ILE A 173 9.24 -9.92 -12.70
C ILE A 173 9.05 -8.70 -13.61
N PRO A 174 9.15 -8.86 -14.95
CA PRO A 174 8.88 -7.78 -15.89
C PRO A 174 7.41 -7.36 -15.83
N CYS A 175 7.17 -6.06 -15.90
CA CYS A 175 5.85 -5.42 -15.95
C CYS A 175 5.72 -4.51 -17.17
N SER A 176 4.77 -3.56 -17.22
CA SER A 176 4.53 -2.81 -18.46
C SER A 176 5.68 -1.90 -18.89
N ASP A 177 6.45 -1.39 -17.95
CA ASP A 177 7.47 -0.36 -18.15
C ASP A 177 8.76 -0.60 -17.33
N GLY A 178 8.99 -1.82 -16.85
CA GLY A 178 10.10 -2.09 -15.96
C GLY A 178 10.05 -3.45 -15.28
N TYR A 179 10.68 -3.52 -14.11
CA TYR A 179 10.81 -4.73 -13.32
C TYR A 179 10.43 -4.47 -11.87
N ILE A 180 9.79 -5.47 -11.27
CA ILE A 180 9.66 -5.57 -9.81
C ILE A 180 10.68 -6.58 -9.31
N TYR A 181 11.63 -6.11 -8.51
CA TYR A 181 12.51 -6.97 -7.72
C TYR A 181 11.76 -7.34 -6.43
N VAL A 182 11.71 -8.63 -6.15
CA VAL A 182 10.98 -9.17 -5.01
C VAL A 182 11.97 -9.37 -3.87
N ASP A 183 11.78 -8.68 -2.75
CA ASP A 183 12.72 -8.72 -1.62
C ASP A 183 12.26 -9.67 -0.52
N GLU A 184 10.95 -9.71 -0.25
CA GLU A 184 10.39 -10.48 0.85
C GLU A 184 9.05 -11.12 0.49
N ILE A 185 8.94 -12.43 0.74
CA ILE A 185 7.82 -13.25 0.27
C ILE A 185 7.27 -14.17 1.35
N GLN A 186 6.11 -14.74 1.06
CA GLN A 186 5.59 -15.91 1.76
C GLN A 186 4.81 -16.81 0.79
N LEU A 187 5.26 -18.05 0.63
CA LEU A 187 4.46 -19.10 0.00
C LEU A 187 3.39 -19.61 0.97
N VAL A 188 2.28 -20.09 0.42
CA VAL A 188 1.20 -20.69 1.23
C VAL A 188 1.76 -21.82 2.11
N GLY A 189 1.46 -21.76 3.41
CA GLY A 189 1.92 -22.74 4.40
C GLY A 189 3.40 -22.62 4.79
N LYS A 190 4.12 -21.59 4.33
CA LYS A 190 5.51 -21.31 4.70
C LYS A 190 5.63 -20.04 5.54
N LYS A 191 6.78 -19.87 6.20
CA LYS A 191 7.13 -18.63 6.90
C LYS A 191 7.43 -17.52 5.90
N ARG A 192 7.16 -16.27 6.30
CA ARG A 192 7.64 -15.06 5.62
C ARG A 192 9.18 -15.06 5.67
N MET A 193 9.84 -14.75 4.56
CA MET A 193 11.31 -14.75 4.47
C MET A 193 11.83 -13.83 3.36
N PRO A 194 13.09 -13.37 3.47
CA PRO A 194 13.81 -12.73 2.37
C PRO A 194 13.95 -13.63 1.15
N ILE A 195 13.99 -13.03 -0.05
CA ILE A 195 14.10 -13.78 -1.31
C ILE A 195 15.39 -14.60 -1.40
N LYS A 196 16.49 -14.08 -0.84
CA LYS A 196 17.79 -14.77 -0.83
C LYS A 196 17.72 -16.09 -0.07
N ASP A 197 17.07 -16.08 1.10
CA ASP A 197 16.88 -17.28 1.91
C ASP A 197 15.99 -18.31 1.19
N PHE A 198 14.96 -17.82 0.50
CA PHE A 198 14.12 -18.66 -0.35
C PHE A 198 14.93 -19.36 -1.46
N LEU A 199 15.81 -18.63 -2.15
CA LEU A 199 16.65 -19.16 -3.24
C LEU A 199 17.69 -20.18 -2.74
N LEU A 200 18.26 -19.99 -1.55
CA LEU A 200 19.19 -20.95 -0.94
C LEU A 200 18.54 -22.32 -0.69
N GLY A 201 17.27 -22.32 -0.27
CA GLY A 201 16.47 -23.53 -0.07
C GLY A 201 15.85 -24.11 -1.35
N ASN A 202 15.77 -23.32 -2.43
CA ASN A 202 15.09 -23.68 -3.69
C ASN A 202 16.00 -23.41 -4.90
N LYS A 203 17.16 -24.08 -4.94
CA LYS A 203 18.24 -23.86 -5.94
C LYS A 203 17.81 -23.96 -7.41
N ASN A 204 16.67 -24.58 -7.69
CA ASN A 204 16.03 -24.54 -9.00
C ASN A 204 14.66 -23.89 -8.86
N MET A 205 14.54 -22.61 -9.24
CA MET A 205 13.25 -21.95 -9.28
C MET A 205 12.29 -22.75 -10.17
N HIS A 206 11.23 -23.28 -9.55
CA HIS A 206 10.20 -24.05 -10.25
C HIS A 206 9.01 -23.18 -10.63
N LEU A 207 8.91 -21.96 -10.10
CA LEU A 207 7.93 -20.95 -10.49
C LEU A 207 8.36 -20.33 -11.82
N VAL A 208 7.48 -20.34 -12.82
CA VAL A 208 7.84 -19.96 -14.19
C VAL A 208 7.19 -18.65 -14.60
N GLN A 209 5.89 -18.49 -14.32
CA GLN A 209 5.12 -17.35 -14.83
C GLN A 209 3.99 -16.96 -13.88
N CYS A 210 3.77 -15.67 -13.70
CA CYS A 210 2.64 -15.09 -12.97
C CYS A 210 1.36 -15.03 -13.81
N LEU A 211 0.20 -15.13 -13.14
CA LEU A 211 -1.16 -15.00 -13.67
C LEU A 211 -1.89 -13.78 -13.11
#